data_AF-X0UA69-F1
#
_entry.id   AF-X0UA69-F1
#
_cell.length_a   1.000
_cell.length_b   1.000
_cell.length_c   1.000
_cell.angle_alpha   90.00
_cell.angle_beta   90.00
_cell.angle_gamma   90.00
#
_symmetry.space_group_name_H-M   'P 1'
#
loop_
_entity.id
_entity.type
_entity.pdbx_description
1 polymer ?
#
loop_
_entity_poly.entity_id
_entity_poly.type
_entity_poly.pdbx_seq_one_letter_code
_entity_poly.pdbx_strand_id
1 'polypeptide(L)'
;RHHMIFGTFSESHSQDIAPTAHGNIILGIHYEKPRHKGDTQVSREAIRRVMELGQDLIPELSEKDIITSFSGILADNNMKKNNDFFIAPSERAPGVIHVMVGAPGLTAAPAISELVTELLFDAGMDVKEKNNFQKSRVGWSRFQAA
;
A
#
# COMPACT_ATOMS: atom_id res chain seq x y z
N ARG A 1 8.94 -22.05 7.36
CA ARG A 1 9.23 -21.73 5.94
C ARG A 1 8.00 -21.00 5.40
N HIS A 2 8.07 -19.68 5.21
CA HIS A 2 6.96 -18.89 4.68
C HIS A 2 7.12 -18.85 3.16
N HIS A 3 6.41 -19.74 2.46
CA HIS A 3 6.40 -19.77 1.01
C HIS A 3 5.43 -18.68 0.52
N MET A 4 5.94 -17.68 -0.21
CA MET A 4 5.11 -16.74 -0.94
C MET A 4 4.54 -17.47 -2.15
N ILE A 5 3.21 -17.53 -2.26
CA ILE A 5 2.53 -18.10 -3.43
C ILE A 5 2.09 -16.90 -4.28
N PHE A 6 2.98 -16.43 -5.15
CA PHE A 6 2.62 -15.38 -6.09
C PHE A 6 1.75 -15.97 -7.20
N GLY A 7 0.53 -15.46 -7.31
CA GLY A 7 -0.46 -15.85 -8.29
C GLY A 7 -0.29 -15.13 -9.61
N THR A 8 -0.64 -15.80 -10.70
CA THR A 8 -0.41 -15.41 -12.09
C THR A 8 -0.81 -13.97 -12.45
N PHE A 9 0.01 -13.33 -13.28
CA PHE A 9 -0.46 -12.27 -14.19
C PHE A 9 -1.44 -12.91 -15.17
N SER A 10 -2.74 -12.64 -15.05
CA SER A 10 -3.61 -12.73 -16.23
C SER A 10 -3.48 -11.41 -17.01
N GLU A 11 -3.70 -11.42 -18.32
CA GLU A 11 -3.69 -10.18 -19.11
C GLU A 11 -4.73 -9.14 -18.64
N SER A 12 -5.70 -9.58 -17.82
CA SER A 12 -6.84 -8.77 -17.37
C SER A 12 -6.77 -8.33 -15.91
N HIS A 13 -6.10 -9.09 -15.04
CA HIS A 13 -6.07 -8.86 -13.60
C HIS A 13 -4.79 -9.39 -12.95
N SER A 14 -4.25 -8.62 -11.99
CA SER A 14 -3.21 -9.06 -11.05
C SER A 14 -3.87 -9.58 -9.77
N GLN A 15 -3.28 -10.62 -9.20
CA GLN A 15 -3.75 -11.22 -7.96
C GLN A 15 -2.60 -11.47 -7.01
N ASP A 16 -2.74 -10.97 -5.78
CA ASP A 16 -1.73 -11.12 -4.74
C ASP A 16 -2.26 -12.04 -3.64
N ILE A 17 -1.58 -13.17 -3.45
CA ILE A 17 -1.81 -14.10 -2.35
C ILE A 17 -0.50 -14.20 -1.55
N ALA A 18 -0.56 -13.95 -0.25
CA ALA A 18 0.64 -14.02 0.58
C ALA A 18 0.34 -14.49 2.00
N PRO A 19 1.28 -15.16 2.67
CA PRO A 19 1.20 -15.33 4.10
C PRO A 19 1.44 -13.98 4.80
N THR A 20 0.61 -13.68 5.79
CA THR A 20 0.82 -12.57 6.73
C THR A 20 1.92 -12.92 7.74
N ALA A 21 2.38 -11.92 8.51
CA ALA A 21 3.34 -12.13 9.60
C ALA A 21 2.84 -13.11 10.69
N HIS A 22 1.53 -13.36 10.76
CA HIS A 22 0.89 -14.28 11.71
C HIS A 22 0.63 -15.68 11.11
N GLY A 23 0.96 -15.90 9.84
CA GLY A 23 0.77 -17.18 9.16
C GLY A 23 -0.58 -17.37 8.47
N ASN A 24 -1.56 -16.50 8.72
CA ASN A 24 -2.81 -16.47 7.94
C ASN A 24 -2.55 -16.00 6.52
N ILE A 25 -3.39 -16.39 5.57
CA ILE A 25 -3.30 -15.95 4.18
C ILE A 25 -4.02 -14.60 4.02
N ILE A 26 -3.39 -13.65 3.33
CA ILE A 26 -4.04 -12.48 2.78
C ILE A 26 -4.22 -12.66 1.26
N LEU A 27 -5.39 -12.28 0.78
CA LEU A 27 -5.82 -12.39 -0.61
C LEU A 27 -6.41 -11.05 -1.03
N GLY A 28 -5.95 -10.53 -2.17
CA GLY A 28 -6.46 -9.29 -2.76
C GLY A 28 -6.61 -9.39 -4.28
N ILE A 29 -7.47 -8.55 -4.85
CA ILE A 29 -7.69 -8.45 -6.30
C ILE A 29 -7.33 -7.05 -6.81
N HIS A 30 -7.40 -6.90 -8.14
CA HIS A 30 -7.24 -5.63 -8.83
C HIS A 30 -8.19 -4.53 -8.31
N TYR A 31 -7.76 -3.28 -8.42
CA TYR A 31 -8.50 -2.09 -7.99
C TYR A 31 -9.85 -1.95 -8.73
N GLU A 32 -10.89 -1.64 -7.97
CA GLU A 32 -12.19 -1.23 -8.50
C GLU A 32 -12.38 0.28 -8.33
N LYS A 33 -13.16 0.91 -9.22
CA LYS A 33 -13.44 2.34 -9.12
C LYS A 33 -14.43 2.60 -7.97
N PRO A 34 -14.07 3.41 -6.96
CA PRO A 34 -14.96 3.70 -5.83
C PRO A 34 -16.12 4.60 -6.26
N ARG A 35 -17.26 4.51 -5.56
CA ARG A 35 -18.42 5.40 -5.80
C ARG A 35 -18.13 6.84 -5.38
N HIS A 36 -17.33 7.01 -4.33
CA HIS A 36 -16.89 8.29 -3.80
C HIS A 36 -15.57 8.16 -3.04
N LYS A 37 -14.92 9.28 -2.70
CA LYS A 37 -13.57 9.30 -2.10
C LYS A 37 -13.41 8.55 -0.77
N GLY A 38 -14.49 8.32 -0.03
CA GLY A 38 -14.49 7.56 1.23
C GLY A 38 -15.12 6.18 1.13
N ASP A 39 -15.20 5.59 -0.07
CA ASP A 39 -15.90 4.31 -0.28
C ASP A 39 -15.05 3.13 0.19
N THR A 40 -15.16 2.78 1.46
CA THR A 40 -14.48 1.62 2.08
C THR A 40 -15.49 0.52 2.41
N GLN A 41 -16.60 0.44 1.65
CA GLN A 41 -17.55 -0.64 1.82
C GLN A 41 -16.95 -1.95 1.30
N VAL A 42 -17.24 -3.05 1.98
CA VAL A 42 -16.98 -4.41 1.49
C VAL A 42 -18.34 -5.01 1.10
N SER A 43 -18.48 -5.44 -0.15
CA SER A 43 -19.68 -6.11 -0.64
C SER A 43 -19.49 -7.62 -0.71
N ARG A 44 -20.59 -8.37 -0.64
CA ARG A 44 -20.55 -9.83 -0.78
C ARG A 44 -20.10 -10.25 -2.19
N GLU A 45 -20.48 -9.46 -3.18
CA GLU A 45 -20.13 -9.64 -4.58
C GLU A 45 -18.61 -9.51 -4.78
N ALA A 46 -17.98 -8.51 -4.15
CA ALA A 46 -16.54 -8.33 -4.19
C ALA A 46 -15.81 -9.50 -3.50
N ILE A 47 -16.29 -9.96 -2.33
CA ILE A 47 -15.72 -11.13 -1.65
C ILE A 47 -15.79 -12.38 -2.54
N ARG A 48 -16.94 -12.66 -3.17
CA ARG A 48 -17.08 -13.81 -4.06
C ARG A 48 -16.10 -13.76 -5.22
N ARG A 49 -15.95 -12.60 -5.87
CA ARG A 49 -15.00 -12.42 -6.96
C ARG A 49 -13.54 -12.64 -6.51
N VAL A 50 -13.19 -12.14 -5.33
CA VAL A 50 -11.87 -12.39 -4.71
C VAL A 50 -11.64 -13.89 -4.50
N MET A 51 -12.64 -14.60 -3.98
CA MET A 51 -12.57 -16.05 -3.74
C MET A 51 -12.49 -16.86 -5.01
N GLU A 52 -13.29 -16.54 -6.03
CA GLU A 52 -13.28 -17.20 -7.34
C GLU A 52 -11.88 -17.13 -7.97
N LEU A 53 -11.27 -15.94 -8.02
CA LEU A 53 -9.90 -15.78 -8.49
C LEU A 53 -8.91 -16.52 -7.60
N GLY A 54 -9.12 -16.52 -6.27
CA GLY A 54 -8.25 -17.23 -5.33
C GLY A 54 -8.21 -18.72 -5.61
N GLN A 55 -9.37 -19.29 -5.94
CA GLN A 55 -9.55 -20.70 -6.21
C GLN A 55 -8.87 -21.16 -7.51
N ASP A 56 -8.60 -20.26 -8.46
CA ASP A 56 -7.79 -20.57 -9.64
C ASP A 56 -6.36 -21.01 -9.26
N LEU A 57 -5.83 -20.50 -8.14
CA LEU A 57 -4.50 -20.84 -7.62
C LEU A 57 -4.54 -21.85 -6.47
N ILE A 58 -5.54 -21.75 -5.60
CA ILE A 58 -5.70 -22.58 -4.41
C ILE A 58 -7.16 -23.08 -4.36
N PRO A 59 -7.47 -24.18 -5.07
CA PRO A 59 -8.84 -24.69 -5.21
C PRO A 59 -9.54 -25.01 -3.88
N GLU A 60 -8.78 -25.27 -2.82
CA GLU A 60 -9.28 -25.58 -1.48
C GLU A 60 -9.78 -24.37 -0.69
N LEU A 61 -9.57 -23.13 -1.17
CA LEU A 61 -10.05 -21.93 -0.47
C LEU A 61 -11.57 -21.96 -0.29
N SER A 62 -12.04 -21.74 0.94
CA SER A 62 -13.47 -21.65 1.25
C SER A 62 -13.85 -20.27 1.79
N GLU A 63 -15.04 -19.76 1.42
CA GLU A 63 -15.63 -18.58 2.08
C GLU A 63 -15.75 -18.77 3.61
N LYS A 64 -15.81 -20.02 4.08
CA LYS A 64 -15.86 -20.36 5.51
C LYS A 64 -14.55 -20.07 6.25
N ASP A 65 -13.43 -19.94 5.54
CA ASP A 65 -12.11 -19.68 6.11
C ASP A 65 -11.83 -18.17 6.28
N ILE A 66 -12.76 -17.32 5.81
CA ILE A 66 -12.63 -15.86 5.91
C ILE A 66 -12.82 -15.44 7.37
N ILE A 67 -11.73 -14.98 7.99
CA ILE A 67 -11.74 -14.44 9.35
C ILE A 67 -11.98 -12.92 9.39
N THR A 68 -11.66 -12.21 8.30
CA THR A 68 -11.82 -10.76 8.19
C THR A 68 -11.84 -10.33 6.72
N SER A 69 -12.52 -9.22 6.43
CA SER A 69 -12.49 -8.56 5.13
C SER A 69 -12.41 -7.05 5.31
N PHE A 70 -11.71 -6.38 4.40
CA PHE A 70 -11.55 -4.94 4.42
C PHE A 70 -11.32 -4.42 3.00
N SER A 71 -11.62 -3.15 2.79
CA SER A 71 -11.26 -2.41 1.57
C SER A 71 -10.62 -1.08 1.95
N GLY A 72 -9.80 -0.56 1.04
CA GLY A 72 -9.08 0.69 1.23
C GLY A 72 -9.08 1.51 -0.05
N ILE A 73 -8.85 2.81 0.09
CA ILE A 73 -8.77 3.74 -1.04
C ILE A 73 -7.32 3.87 -1.48
N LEU A 74 -7.06 3.59 -2.75
CA LEU A 74 -5.80 3.95 -3.38
C LEU A 74 -5.87 5.40 -3.87
N ALA A 75 -4.90 6.22 -3.46
CA ALA A 75 -4.80 7.59 -3.93
C ALA A 75 -4.35 7.63 -5.40
N ASP A 76 -4.93 8.56 -6.15
CA ASP A 76 -4.57 8.84 -7.53
C ASP A 76 -4.58 10.37 -7.75
N ASN A 77 -3.97 10.82 -8.84
CA ASN A 77 -3.86 12.23 -9.18
C ASN A 77 -4.08 12.47 -10.67
N ASN A 78 -4.54 13.68 -11.01
CA ASN A 78 -4.72 14.13 -12.39
C ASN A 78 -3.53 14.95 -12.92
N MET A 79 -2.43 15.03 -12.16
CA MET A 79 -1.25 15.83 -12.52
C MET A 79 -0.27 15.03 -13.38
N LYS A 80 -0.32 13.70 -13.33
CA LYS A 80 0.50 12.78 -14.11
C LYS A 80 -0.36 11.81 -14.90
N LYS A 81 0.21 11.27 -15.98
CA LYS A 81 -0.44 10.23 -16.79
C LYS A 81 -0.16 8.86 -16.18
N ASN A 82 -0.96 7.86 -16.57
CA ASN A 82 -0.73 6.45 -16.24
C ASN A 82 -0.66 6.16 -14.72
N ASN A 83 -1.38 6.95 -13.90
CA ASN A 83 -1.42 6.83 -12.45
C ASN A 83 -0.03 6.93 -11.77
N ASP A 84 0.89 7.66 -12.39
CA ASP A 84 2.23 7.91 -11.84
C ASP A 84 2.17 8.89 -10.65
N PHE A 85 3.18 8.85 -9.79
CA PHE A 85 3.24 9.66 -8.58
C PHE A 85 3.39 11.14 -8.91
N PHE A 86 2.74 12.00 -8.13
CA PHE A 86 2.93 13.44 -8.20
C PHE A 86 3.62 13.93 -6.93
N ILE A 87 4.89 14.26 -7.05
CA ILE A 87 5.74 14.78 -5.98
C ILE A 87 6.37 16.09 -6.47
N ALA A 88 5.94 17.23 -5.93
CA ALA A 88 6.41 18.54 -6.38
C ALA A 88 6.11 19.65 -5.37
N PRO A 89 6.90 20.75 -5.37
CA PRO A 89 6.55 21.97 -4.64
C PRO A 89 5.23 22.57 -5.14
N SER A 90 4.50 23.23 -4.25
CA SER A 90 3.27 23.95 -4.60
C SER A 90 3.60 25.24 -5.33
N GLU A 91 2.98 25.45 -6.50
CA GLU A 91 3.07 26.72 -7.24
C GLU A 91 2.35 27.87 -6.54
N ARG A 92 1.46 27.57 -5.57
CA ARG A 92 0.59 28.56 -4.91
C ARG A 92 0.99 28.86 -3.47
N ALA A 93 1.76 27.98 -2.84
CA ALA A 93 2.10 28.06 -1.43
C ALA A 93 3.58 27.71 -1.22
N PRO A 94 4.48 28.71 -1.15
CA PRO A 94 5.90 28.47 -0.89
C PRO A 94 6.11 27.63 0.38
N GLY A 95 7.01 26.65 0.30
CA GLY A 95 7.31 25.72 1.40
C GLY A 95 6.35 24.52 1.54
N VAL A 96 5.28 24.43 0.73
CA VAL A 96 4.42 23.24 0.68
C VAL A 96 4.90 22.29 -0.40
N ILE A 97 5.10 21.01 -0.06
CA ILE A 97 5.38 19.93 -1.01
C ILE A 97 4.15 19.04 -1.12
N HIS A 98 3.65 18.82 -2.34
CA HIS A 98 2.61 17.84 -2.64
C HIS A 98 3.23 16.45 -2.82
N VAL A 99 2.64 15.44 -2.17
CA VAL A 99 3.08 14.04 -2.26
C VAL A 99 1.85 13.17 -2.46
N MET A 100 1.50 12.92 -3.72
CA MET A 100 0.37 12.07 -4.12
C MET A 100 0.92 10.77 -4.69
N VAL A 101 0.71 9.68 -3.96
CA VAL A 101 1.37 8.39 -4.20
C VAL A 101 0.32 7.28 -4.30
N GLY A 102 0.31 6.59 -5.42
CA GLY A 102 -0.49 5.38 -5.66
C GLY A 102 0.28 4.10 -5.33
N ALA A 103 -0.04 2.98 -5.97
CA ALA A 103 0.73 1.75 -5.85
C ALA A 103 1.93 1.79 -6.82
N PRO A 104 3.12 1.30 -6.44
CA PRO A 104 3.52 0.63 -5.20
C PRO A 104 4.12 1.59 -4.13
N GLY A 105 3.32 2.50 -3.58
CA GLY A 105 3.76 3.56 -2.67
C GLY A 105 4.44 3.10 -1.39
N LEU A 106 4.02 1.98 -0.80
CA LEU A 106 4.65 1.44 0.41
C LEU A 106 6.12 1.09 0.18
N THR A 107 6.41 0.41 -0.93
CA THR A 107 7.78 0.03 -1.31
C THR A 107 8.61 1.24 -1.72
N ALA A 108 7.99 2.23 -2.37
CA ALA A 108 8.66 3.45 -2.81
C ALA A 108 8.88 4.49 -1.68
N ALA A 109 8.22 4.33 -0.52
CA ALA A 109 8.22 5.33 0.55
C ALA A 109 9.61 5.81 1.00
N PRO A 110 10.66 4.96 1.12
CA PRO A 110 12.00 5.44 1.46
C PRO A 110 12.59 6.38 0.41
N ALA A 111 12.53 6.04 -0.88
CA ALA A 111 13.05 6.88 -1.96
C ALA A 111 12.24 8.18 -2.10
N ILE A 112 10.93 8.11 -1.88
CA ILE A 112 10.07 9.29 -1.83
C ILE A 112 10.50 10.24 -0.70
N SER A 113 10.89 9.69 0.47
CA SER A 113 11.34 10.51 1.58
C SER A 113 12.65 11.25 1.30
N GLU A 114 13.58 10.64 0.57
CA GLU A 114 14.81 11.28 0.12
C GLU A 114 14.49 12.43 -0.85
N LEU A 115 13.68 12.17 -1.88
CA LEU A 115 13.27 13.19 -2.85
C LEU A 115 12.54 14.38 -2.19
N VAL A 116 11.62 14.11 -1.27
CA VAL A 116 10.92 15.19 -0.55
C VAL A 116 11.88 16.01 0.30
N THR A 117 12.90 15.38 0.88
CA THR A 117 13.93 16.08 1.66
C THR A 117 14.76 17.00 0.76
N GLU A 118 15.17 16.55 -0.42
CA GLU A 118 15.87 17.37 -1.42
C GLU A 118 15.02 18.58 -1.84
N LEU A 119 13.74 18.36 -2.17
CA LEU A 119 12.82 19.45 -2.54
C LEU A 119 12.66 20.50 -1.44
N LEU A 120 12.72 20.10 -0.17
CA LEU A 120 12.68 21.03 0.96
C LEU A 120 13.96 21.85 1.05
N PHE A 121 15.13 21.26 0.81
CA PHE A 121 16.40 21.99 0.78
C PHE A 121 16.45 23.00 -0.37
N ASP A 122 16.02 22.59 -1.56
CA ASP A 122 15.93 23.46 -2.74
C ASP A 122 14.94 24.61 -2.52
N ALA A 123 13.89 24.39 -1.72
CA ALA A 123 12.94 25.42 -1.30
C ALA A 123 13.50 26.37 -0.21
N GLY A 124 14.75 26.20 0.22
CA GLY A 124 15.43 27.05 1.18
C GLY A 124 15.19 26.70 2.65
N MET A 125 14.78 25.47 2.95
CA MET A 125 14.65 25.01 4.33
C MET A 125 16.02 24.92 5.01
N ASP A 126 16.27 25.79 6.00
CA ASP A 126 17.48 25.72 6.82
C ASP A 126 17.41 24.51 7.76
N VAL A 127 18.25 23.52 7.50
CA VAL A 127 18.36 22.31 8.33
C VAL A 127 19.76 22.15 8.89
N LYS A 128 19.83 21.53 10.06
CA LYS A 128 21.09 21.14 10.69
C LYS A 128 21.01 19.67 11.07
N GLU A 129 22.07 18.93 10.78
CA GLU A 129 22.15 17.53 11.15
C GLU A 129 22.02 17.39 12.67
N LYS A 130 21.13 16.49 13.10
CA LYS A 130 20.96 16.18 14.51
C LYS A 130 21.99 15.11 14.92
N ASN A 131 23.11 15.56 15.47
CA ASN A 131 24.23 14.69 15.89
C ASN A 131 23.84 13.55 16.85
N ASN A 132 22.76 13.71 17.62
CA ASN A 132 22.24 12.72 18.57
C ASN A 132 20.93 12.07 18.08
N PHE A 133 20.77 11.87 16.78
CA PHE A 133 19.59 11.22 16.23
C PHE A 133 19.49 9.75 16.66
N GLN A 134 18.37 9.38 17.28
CA GLN A 134 18.08 8.02 17.68
C GLN A 134 17.60 7.21 16.47
N LYS A 135 18.53 6.52 15.80
CA LYS A 135 18.25 5.70 14.59
C LYS A 135 17.35 4.50 14.85
N SER A 136 17.38 3.95 16.07
CA SER A 136 16.63 2.74 16.44
C SER A 136 15.42 3.08 17.30
N ARG A 137 14.24 2.68 16.84
CA ARG A 137 13.03 2.67 17.67
C ARG A 137 13.04 1.45 18.59
N VAL A 138 12.68 1.63 19.85
CA VAL A 138 12.40 0.50 20.75
C VAL A 138 11.13 -0.21 20.27
N GLY A 139 11.24 -1.49 19.94
CA GLY A 139 10.10 -2.30 19.50
C GLY A 139 9.05 -2.45 20.61
N TRP A 140 7.82 -2.81 20.23
CA TRP A 140 6.81 -3.18 21.21
C TRP A 140 7.21 -4.48 21.92
N SER A 141 7.02 -4.54 23.23
CA SER A 141 7.20 -5.77 24.00
C SER A 141 6.31 -6.87 23.44
N ARG A 142 6.90 -7.99 23.04
CA ARG A 142 6.13 -9.17 22.61
C ARG A 142 5.74 -9.96 23.86
N PHE A 143 4.44 -10.12 24.08
CA PHE A 143 3.90 -10.87 25.23
C PHE A 143 3.64 -12.36 24.92
N GLN A 144 4.18 -12.87 23.82
CA GLN A 144 3.94 -14.26 23.39
C GLN A 144 5.03 -15.18 23.96
N ALA A 145 4.63 -16.29 24.58
CA ALA A 145 5.57 -17.33 25.01
C ALA A 145 6.24 -17.97 23.78
N ALA A 146 7.54 -18.25 23.91
CA ALA A 146 8.39 -18.85 22.89
C ALA A 146 7.95 -20.28 22.53
#